data_AF-R1DKR7-F1
#
_entry.id   AF-R1DKR7-F1
#
_cell.length_a   1.000
_cell.length_b   1.000
_cell.length_c   1.000
_cell.angle_alpha   90.00
_cell.angle_beta   90.00
_cell.angle_gamma   90.00
#
_symmetry.space_group_name_H-M   'P 1'
#
loop_
_entity.id
_entity.type
_entity.pdbx_description
1 polymer ?
#
loop_
_entity_poly.entity_id
_entity_poly.type
_entity_poly.pdbx_seq_one_letter_code
_entity_poly.pdbx_strand_id
1 'polypeptide(L)'
;MPKAAKSKKAPPPTPYAEPKSKKPEPTGPVWEAKPKHFGIGQDILPKRNLTRYVRWPKYVRIQRQRKVLYQRLKVPPSINQFTNKLDKNVQTNLFKLLHKYRPESKAEKKERLQASAEK
;
A
#
# COMPACT_ATOMS: atom_id res chain seq x y z
N MET A 1 -4.36 50.03 -74.82
CA MET A 1 -5.37 50.99 -74.30
C MET A 1 -6.65 50.85 -75.13
N PRO A 2 -7.82 51.37 -74.68
CA PRO A 2 -8.84 50.84 -73.76
C PRO A 2 -10.13 50.40 -74.57
N LYS A 3 -11.24 49.84 -74.06
CA LYS A 3 -12.13 50.27 -72.95
C LYS A 3 -13.10 49.14 -72.54
N ALA A 4 -13.23 49.00 -71.22
CA ALA A 4 -14.43 48.76 -70.39
C ALA A 4 -15.56 47.82 -70.86
N ALA A 5 -15.72 46.70 -70.14
CA ALA A 5 -16.88 45.83 -70.20
C ALA A 5 -18.03 46.36 -69.31
N LYS A 6 -19.25 46.32 -69.87
CA LYS A 6 -20.50 46.84 -69.30
C LYS A 6 -21.03 45.99 -68.15
N SER A 7 -21.66 46.68 -67.21
CA SER A 7 -22.38 46.17 -66.04
C SER A 7 -23.53 45.22 -66.40
N LYS A 8 -23.67 44.14 -65.61
CA LYS A 8 -24.93 43.42 -65.43
C LYS A 8 -25.27 43.41 -63.94
N LYS A 9 -26.39 44.06 -63.61
CA LYS A 9 -26.98 44.16 -62.27
C LYS A 9 -27.50 42.78 -61.84
N ALA A 10 -26.97 42.23 -60.75
CA ALA A 10 -27.51 41.02 -60.12
C ALA A 10 -28.69 41.40 -59.19
N PRO A 11 -29.76 40.59 -59.14
CA PRO A 11 -30.89 40.83 -58.25
C PRO A 11 -30.47 40.67 -56.77
N PRO A 12 -31.11 41.41 -55.84
CA PRO A 12 -30.76 41.36 -54.43
C PRO A 12 -31.08 39.97 -53.82
N PRO A 13 -30.30 39.52 -52.82
CA PRO A 13 -30.45 38.21 -52.20
C PRO A 13 -31.81 38.07 -51.50
N THR A 14 -32.41 36.88 -51.61
CA THR A 14 -33.69 36.53 -50.98
C THR A 14 -33.58 36.56 -49.45
N PRO A 15 -34.57 37.13 -48.73
CA PRO A 15 -34.48 37.37 -47.28
C PRO A 15 -34.63 36.11 -46.41
N TYR A 16 -34.71 34.91 -47.00
CA TYR A 16 -34.96 33.64 -46.31
C TYR A 16 -33.84 32.60 -46.45
N ALA A 17 -32.60 33.04 -46.66
CA ALA A 17 -31.44 32.17 -46.47
C ALA A 17 -30.87 32.38 -45.06
N GLU A 18 -31.44 31.67 -44.08
CA GLU A 18 -30.83 31.62 -42.75
C GLU A 18 -29.48 30.89 -42.82
N PRO A 19 -28.41 31.46 -42.24
CA PRO A 19 -27.09 30.86 -42.24
C PRO A 19 -27.15 29.51 -41.51
N LYS A 20 -26.52 28.48 -42.08
CA LYS A 20 -26.22 27.22 -41.36
C LYS A 20 -25.41 27.58 -40.12
N SER A 21 -26.09 27.76 -39.00
CA SER A 21 -25.46 27.90 -37.70
C SER A 21 -24.80 26.57 -37.40
N LYS A 22 -23.47 26.54 -37.45
CA LYS A 22 -22.71 25.48 -36.80
C LYS A 22 -23.14 25.55 -35.34
N LYS A 23 -23.87 24.52 -34.87
CA LYS A 23 -24.10 24.35 -33.43
C LYS A 23 -22.73 24.43 -32.76
N PRO A 24 -22.51 25.31 -31.75
CA PRO A 24 -21.27 25.26 -31.01
C PRO A 24 -21.18 23.86 -30.41
N GLU A 25 -20.20 23.07 -30.84
CA GLU A 25 -19.82 21.87 -30.11
C GLU A 25 -19.50 22.31 -28.68
N PRO A 26 -19.91 21.55 -27.64
CA PRO A 26 -19.64 21.92 -26.27
C PRO A 26 -18.11 21.97 -26.07
N THR A 27 -17.55 23.17 -26.15
CA THR A 27 -16.16 23.50 -25.88
C THR A 27 -15.97 23.53 -24.37
N GLY A 28 -16.04 22.35 -23.76
CA GLY A 28 -15.76 22.12 -22.35
C GLY A 28 -15.31 20.68 -22.15
N PRO A 29 -14.51 20.38 -21.11
CA PRO A 29 -14.22 19.00 -20.75
C PRO A 29 -15.55 18.28 -20.44
N VAL A 30 -15.80 17.15 -21.09
CA VAL A 30 -17.01 16.31 -20.88
C VAL A 30 -17.14 15.83 -19.43
N TRP A 31 -16.05 15.91 -18.65
CA TRP A 31 -15.99 15.53 -17.23
C TRP A 31 -15.56 16.71 -16.36
N GLU A 32 -16.40 17.07 -15.40
CA GLU A 32 -16.11 18.08 -14.39
C GLU A 32 -15.46 17.44 -13.15
N ALA A 33 -14.50 18.15 -12.54
CA ALA A 33 -13.95 17.77 -11.24
C ALA A 33 -14.97 18.01 -10.12
N LYS A 34 -15.26 16.98 -9.33
CA LYS A 34 -16.13 17.06 -8.14
C LYS A 34 -15.31 16.83 -6.87
N PRO A 35 -14.54 17.84 -6.40
CA PRO A 35 -13.75 17.71 -5.19
C PRO A 35 -14.68 17.55 -3.98
N LYS A 36 -14.37 16.60 -3.11
CA LYS A 36 -15.09 16.36 -1.85
C LYS A 36 -14.36 17.03 -0.71
N HIS A 37 -15.12 17.61 0.22
CA HIS A 37 -14.60 18.24 1.42
C HIS A 37 -14.72 17.30 2.63
N PHE A 38 -13.60 16.71 3.08
CA PHE A 38 -13.60 15.69 4.15
C PHE A 38 -13.47 16.26 5.58
N GLY A 39 -13.81 17.54 5.76
CA GLY A 39 -13.90 18.17 7.07
C GLY A 39 -15.04 17.62 7.93
N ILE A 40 -15.04 17.97 9.21
CA ILE A 40 -16.09 17.56 10.16
C ILE A 40 -17.43 18.14 9.71
N GLY A 41 -18.46 17.29 9.54
CA GLY A 41 -19.81 17.70 9.14
C GLY A 41 -20.01 17.98 7.65
N GLN A 42 -19.02 17.66 6.80
CA GLN A 42 -19.09 17.85 5.35
C GLN A 42 -19.27 16.48 4.65
N ASP A 43 -18.56 16.20 3.57
CA ASP A 43 -18.71 14.95 2.83
C ASP A 43 -18.27 13.71 3.63
N ILE A 44 -18.81 12.54 3.26
CA ILE A 44 -18.46 11.25 3.87
C ILE A 44 -16.95 11.03 3.77
N LEU A 45 -16.34 10.78 4.94
CA LEU A 45 -14.90 10.55 5.00
C LEU A 45 -14.51 9.26 4.25
N PRO A 46 -13.34 9.25 3.60
CA PRO A 46 -12.83 8.07 2.94
C PRO A 46 -12.53 6.96 3.97
N LYS A 47 -12.48 5.71 3.49
CA LYS A 47 -12.01 4.58 4.28
C LYS A 47 -10.56 4.84 4.69
N ARG A 48 -10.29 4.88 5.99
CA ARG A 48 -8.95 5.08 6.57
C ARG A 48 -8.44 3.82 7.26
N ASN A 49 -7.14 3.75 7.50
CA ASN A 49 -6.57 2.65 8.28
C ASN A 49 -7.05 2.73 9.75
N LEU A 50 -7.83 1.75 10.18
CA LEU A 50 -8.41 1.69 11.53
C LEU A 50 -7.59 0.85 12.52
N THR A 51 -6.40 0.33 12.14
CA THR A 51 -5.63 -0.62 12.97
C THR A 51 -5.38 -0.19 14.42
N ARG A 52 -5.26 1.11 14.70
CA ARG A 52 -5.10 1.64 16.06
C ARG A 52 -6.42 1.75 16.85
N TYR A 53 -7.54 1.94 16.16
CA TYR A 53 -8.87 2.17 16.73
C TYR A 53 -9.75 0.92 16.76
N VAL A 54 -9.33 -0.15 16.08
CA VAL A 54 -10.00 -1.45 16.12
C VAL A 54 -9.97 -2.00 17.54
N ARG A 55 -11.12 -2.50 17.99
CA ARG A 55 -11.23 -3.32 19.20
C ARG A 55 -10.54 -4.67 18.94
N TRP A 56 -9.25 -4.75 19.26
CA TRP A 56 -8.48 -5.98 19.07
C TRP A 56 -9.05 -7.15 19.90
N PRO A 57 -8.94 -8.40 19.39
CA PRO A 57 -9.28 -9.61 20.14
C PRO A 57 -8.60 -9.65 21.51
N LYS A 58 -9.26 -10.30 22.48
CA LYS A 58 -8.84 -10.28 23.89
C LYS A 58 -7.38 -10.71 24.08
N TYR A 59 -6.95 -11.77 23.39
CA TYR A 59 -5.58 -12.30 23.51
C TYR A 59 -4.52 -11.30 23.03
N VAL A 60 -4.75 -10.58 21.93
CA VAL A 60 -3.84 -9.55 21.42
C VAL A 60 -3.70 -8.42 22.43
N ARG A 61 -4.82 -8.01 23.03
CA ARG A 61 -4.85 -6.94 24.04
C ARG A 61 -4.02 -7.31 25.26
N ILE A 62 -4.22 -8.52 25.79
CA ILE A 62 -3.47 -9.04 26.95
C ILE A 62 -1.97 -9.14 26.63
N GLN A 63 -1.59 -9.65 25.46
CA GLN A 63 -0.18 -9.75 25.05
C GLN A 63 0.50 -8.37 24.97
N ARG A 64 -0.19 -7.37 24.39
CA ARG A 64 0.31 -5.99 24.30
C ARG A 64 0.39 -5.33 25.67
N GLN A 65 -0.64 -5.44 26.51
CA GLN A 65 -0.66 -4.92 27.87
C GLN A 65 0.47 -5.52 28.71
N ARG A 66 0.69 -6.83 28.62
CA ARG A 66 1.80 -7.51 29.29
C ARG A 66 3.15 -6.92 28.89
N LYS A 67 3.38 -6.69 27.60
CA LYS A 67 4.63 -6.06 27.12
C LYS A 67 4.80 -4.65 27.67
N VAL A 68 3.74 -3.84 27.68
CA VAL A 68 3.78 -2.48 28.25
C VAL A 68 4.09 -2.53 29.74
N LEU A 69 3.49 -3.47 30.49
CA LEU A 69 3.73 -3.63 31.92
C LEU A 69 5.20 -3.93 32.22
N TYR A 70 5.83 -4.87 31.49
CA TYR A 70 7.26 -5.15 31.65
C TYR A 70 8.17 -3.96 31.36
N GLN A 71 7.75 -3.03 30.48
CA GLN A 71 8.53 -1.82 30.19
C GLN A 71 8.33 -0.71 31.24
N ARG A 72 7.16 -0.67 31.88
CA ARG A 72 6.80 0.39 32.83
C ARG A 72 7.24 0.09 34.25
N LEU A 73 7.25 -1.19 34.63
CA LEU A 73 7.69 -1.62 35.95
C LEU A 73 9.20 -1.85 35.99
N LYS A 74 9.78 -1.67 37.18
CA LYS A 74 11.18 -2.05 37.43
C LYS A 74 11.29 -3.56 37.47
N VAL A 75 11.95 -4.14 36.47
CA VAL A 75 12.19 -5.58 36.38
C VAL A 75 13.47 -5.94 37.15
N PRO A 76 13.45 -6.95 38.04
CA PRO A 76 14.65 -7.40 38.76
C PRO A 76 15.79 -7.81 37.82
N PRO A 77 17.07 -7.59 38.19
CA PRO A 77 18.24 -7.92 37.35
C PRO A 77 18.30 -9.39 36.92
N SER A 78 17.87 -10.32 37.78
CA SER A 78 17.80 -11.76 37.49
C SER A 78 16.90 -12.10 36.29
N ILE A 79 15.90 -11.28 36.02
CA ILE A 79 15.00 -11.40 34.86
C ILE A 79 15.52 -10.52 33.72
N ASN A 80 16.03 -9.34 34.03
CA ASN A 80 16.46 -8.39 33.02
C ASN A 80 17.71 -8.84 32.24
N GLN A 81 18.54 -9.73 32.80
CA GLN A 81 19.69 -10.30 32.08
C GLN A 81 19.29 -10.95 30.74
N PHE A 82 18.07 -11.47 30.61
CA PHE A 82 17.59 -12.11 29.37
C PHE A 82 17.13 -11.11 28.30
N THR A 83 16.95 -9.83 28.64
CA THR A 83 16.64 -8.79 27.66
C THR A 83 17.90 -8.33 26.93
N ASN A 84 19.05 -8.41 27.61
CA ASN A 84 20.38 -8.16 27.08
C ASN A 84 20.86 -9.39 26.30
N LYS A 85 20.70 -9.34 24.99
CA LYS A 85 21.07 -10.41 24.05
C LYS A 85 22.48 -10.23 23.50
N LEU A 86 23.03 -11.32 22.99
CA LEU A 86 24.29 -11.32 22.22
C LEU A 86 24.15 -10.47 20.95
N ASP A 87 25.24 -9.83 20.52
CA ASP A 87 25.26 -9.05 19.29
C ASP A 87 25.02 -9.93 18.04
N LYS A 88 24.39 -9.34 17.01
CA LYS A 88 23.98 -10.02 15.78
C LYS A 88 25.16 -10.67 15.07
N ASN A 89 26.33 -10.04 15.07
CA ASN A 89 27.52 -10.55 14.38
C ASN A 89 28.02 -11.84 15.06
N VAL A 90 28.14 -11.83 16.39
CA VAL A 90 28.56 -13.02 17.14
C VAL A 90 27.47 -14.10 17.12
N GLN A 91 26.20 -13.71 17.18
CA GLN A 91 25.05 -14.63 17.08
C GLN A 91 25.08 -15.44 15.79
N THR A 92 25.33 -14.81 14.64
CA THR A 92 25.37 -15.52 13.36
C THR A 92 26.53 -16.52 13.28
N ASN A 93 27.71 -16.15 13.76
CA ASN A 93 28.87 -17.05 13.82
C ASN A 93 28.62 -18.24 14.76
N LEU A 94 28.04 -17.98 15.94
CA LEU A 94 27.67 -19.03 16.89
C LEU A 94 26.66 -20.01 16.28
N PHE A 95 25.60 -19.53 15.62
CA PHE A 95 24.62 -20.43 15.00
C PHE A 95 25.20 -21.23 13.82
N LYS A 96 26.14 -20.68 13.05
CA LYS A 96 26.87 -21.46 12.03
C LYS A 96 27.66 -22.60 12.65
N LEU A 97 28.36 -22.34 13.75
CA LEU A 97 29.11 -23.36 14.48
C LEU A 97 28.18 -24.44 15.04
N LEU A 98 27.09 -24.04 15.72
CA LEU A 98 26.12 -24.97 16.28
C LEU A 98 25.40 -25.79 15.21
N HIS A 99 25.19 -25.24 14.02
CA HIS A 99 24.60 -25.98 12.90
C HIS A 99 25.53 -27.08 12.38
N LYS A 100 26.84 -26.84 12.36
CA LYS A 100 27.84 -27.85 11.95
C LYS A 100 27.84 -29.06 12.89
N TYR A 101 27.65 -28.82 14.19
CA TYR A 101 27.65 -29.86 15.23
C TYR A 101 26.24 -30.18 15.74
N ARG A 102 25.23 -30.04 14.89
CA ARG A 102 23.86 -30.37 15.25
C ARG A 102 23.77 -31.89 15.49
N PRO A 103 23.06 -32.35 16.54
CA PRO A 103 22.86 -33.78 16.76
C PRO A 103 22.07 -34.41 15.61
N GLU A 104 22.31 -35.70 15.44
CA GLU A 104 21.64 -36.50 14.41
C GLU A 104 20.12 -36.48 14.53
N SER A 105 19.45 -36.54 13.39
CA SER A 105 18.00 -36.74 13.35
C SER A 105 17.62 -38.18 13.71
N LYS A 106 16.35 -38.42 14.05
CA LYS A 106 15.87 -39.78 14.33
C LYS A 106 16.05 -40.73 13.13
N ALA A 107 15.99 -40.21 11.90
CA ALA A 107 16.22 -40.97 10.68
C ALA A 107 17.70 -41.34 10.53
N GLU A 108 18.61 -40.37 10.64
CA GLU A 108 20.07 -40.59 10.62
C GLU A 108 20.51 -41.56 11.71
N LYS A 109 19.92 -41.47 12.90
CA LYS A 109 20.18 -42.43 13.98
C LYS A 109 19.80 -43.86 13.59
N LYS A 110 18.65 -44.03 12.93
CA LYS A 110 18.19 -45.34 12.46
C LYS A 110 19.13 -45.90 11.40
N GLU A 111 19.50 -45.08 10.42
CA GLU A 111 20.46 -45.46 9.37
C GLU A 111 21.82 -45.86 9.97
N ARG A 112 22.35 -45.08 10.93
CA ARG A 112 23.58 -45.43 11.64
C ARG A 112 23.48 -46.78 12.37
N LEU A 113 22.35 -47.03 13.05
CA LEU A 113 22.13 -48.30 13.77
C LEU A 113 22.00 -49.47 12.81
N GLN A 114 21.31 -49.30 11.68
CA GLN A 114 21.22 -50.33 10.63
C GLN A 114 22.58 -50.62 10.03
N ALA A 115 23.33 -49.59 9.62
CA ALA A 115 24.68 -49.74 9.07
C ALA A 115 25.66 -50.38 10.07
N SER A 116 25.49 -50.16 11.37
CA SER A 116 26.30 -50.81 12.40
C SER A 116 25.88 -52.26 12.69
N ALA A 117 24.65 -52.65 12.37
CA ALA A 117 24.16 -54.02 12.54
C ALA A 117 24.47 -54.90 11.32
N GLU A 118 24.59 -54.30 10.14
CA GLU A 118 24.97 -54.96 8.89
C GLU A 118 26.49 -55.19 8.76
N LYS A 119 27.29 -54.50 9.58
CA LYS A 119 28.75 -54.59 9.63
C LYS A 119 29.21 -55.61 10.67
#